data_AF-A0AAW8BW50-F1
#
_entry.id   AF-A0AAW8BW50-F1
#
_cell.length_a   1.000
_cell.length_b   1.000
_cell.length_c   1.000
_cell.angle_alpha   90.00
_cell.angle_beta   90.00
_cell.angle_gamma   90.00
#
_symmetry.space_group_name_H-M   'P 1'
#
loop_
_entity.id
_entity.type
_entity.pdbx_description
1 polymer ?
#
loop_
_entity_poly.entity_id
_entity_poly.type
_entity_poly.pdbx_seq_one_letter_code
_entity_poly.pdbx_strand_id
1 'polypeptide(L)'
;MTVNKGSGATGTSVGAVSEYPLPTLSETRALSLRADYLRTEVDMLGGEMQEMHGEIRERDLADRALEKSKKSVAGLLEELAVARGMGWSDIAEVVGVSVSAVRKWRKGGVASPQSRSKLARIAALLDVLEEKGLVEDPAAWMEMDFSLEPGYFIRPLDLYLEGHVTELIELADQRQTITQVLDRVRPNWRQSRSDFEVYVDATGERAIRRRND
;
A
#
# COMPACT_ATOMS: atom_id res chain seq x y z
N MET A 1 -60.57 -79.08 31.34
CA MET A 1 -60.94 -79.40 29.95
C MET A 1 -60.19 -78.42 29.05
N THR A 2 -59.54 -78.92 27.97
CA THR A 2 -58.88 -78.23 26.82
C THR A 2 -57.74 -77.24 27.15
N VAL A 3 -56.44 -77.46 26.86
CA VAL A 3 -55.66 -77.83 25.64
C VAL A 3 -55.45 -76.67 24.64
N ASN A 4 -54.29 -76.00 24.76
CA ASN A 4 -53.20 -75.84 23.78
C ASN A 4 -53.23 -74.80 22.62
N LYS A 5 -52.05 -74.15 22.50
CA LYS A 5 -51.26 -73.73 21.31
C LYS A 5 -51.58 -72.44 20.54
N GLY A 6 -50.60 -71.53 20.59
CA GLY A 6 -49.81 -71.16 19.40
C GLY A 6 -50.00 -69.73 18.86
N SER A 7 -48.92 -68.95 18.82
CA SER A 7 -48.28 -68.51 17.56
C SER A 7 -47.30 -67.37 17.83
N GLY A 8 -46.10 -67.47 17.26
CA GLY A 8 -45.04 -66.50 17.39
C GLY A 8 -45.32 -65.20 16.63
N ALA A 9 -44.78 -64.12 17.17
CA ALA A 9 -44.41 -62.93 16.41
C ALA A 9 -42.99 -62.56 16.83
N THR A 10 -42.03 -62.83 15.95
CA THR A 10 -40.67 -62.30 16.00
C THR A 10 -40.72 -60.79 15.79
N GLY A 11 -40.84 -60.05 16.88
CA GLY A 11 -40.60 -58.61 16.89
C GLY A 11 -39.11 -58.35 17.03
N THR A 12 -38.44 -58.05 15.92
CA THR A 12 -37.08 -57.50 15.91
C THR A 12 -37.11 -56.16 16.65
N SER A 13 -36.62 -56.12 17.90
CA SER A 13 -36.38 -54.85 18.56
C SER A 13 -35.21 -54.17 17.84
N VAL A 14 -35.50 -53.06 17.15
CA VAL A 14 -34.46 -52.15 16.67
C VAL A 14 -33.79 -51.61 17.93
N GLY A 15 -32.58 -52.12 18.21
CA GLY A 15 -31.76 -51.63 19.31
C GLY A 15 -31.63 -50.12 19.17
N ALA A 16 -31.98 -49.42 20.25
CA ALA A 16 -31.89 -47.98 20.34
C ALA A 16 -30.52 -47.54 19.80
N VAL A 17 -30.55 -46.64 18.80
CA VAL A 17 -29.36 -45.88 18.42
C VAL A 17 -28.94 -45.18 19.69
N SER A 18 -27.80 -45.60 20.25
CA SER A 18 -27.18 -44.96 21.40
C SER A 18 -27.04 -43.49 21.06
N GLU A 19 -27.91 -42.69 21.66
CA GLU A 19 -27.88 -41.24 21.62
C GLU A 19 -26.56 -40.85 22.31
N TYR A 20 -25.49 -40.71 21.52
CA TYR A 20 -24.23 -40.20 22.02
C TYR A 20 -24.56 -38.81 22.58
N PRO A 21 -24.43 -38.58 23.90
CA PRO A 21 -24.57 -37.24 24.40
C PRO A 21 -23.47 -36.42 23.73
N LEU A 22 -23.87 -35.51 22.84
CA LEU A 22 -22.96 -34.50 22.33
C LEU A 22 -22.37 -33.84 23.58
N PRO A 23 -21.03 -33.81 23.75
CA PRO A 23 -20.45 -33.18 24.91
C PRO A 23 -20.96 -31.75 24.95
N THR A 24 -21.70 -31.41 26.00
CA THR A 24 -22.05 -30.03 26.30
C THR A 24 -20.73 -29.28 26.33
N LEU A 25 -20.55 -28.36 25.38
CA LEU A 25 -19.34 -27.54 25.34
C LEU A 25 -19.21 -26.91 26.73
N SER A 26 -18.05 -27.09 27.38
CA SER A 26 -17.80 -26.38 28.63
C SER A 26 -18.00 -24.88 28.37
N GLU A 27 -18.56 -24.16 29.34
CA GLU A 27 -18.82 -22.71 29.20
C GLU A 27 -17.56 -21.96 28.72
N THR A 28 -16.39 -22.36 29.21
CA THR A 28 -15.08 -21.87 28.77
C THR A 28 -14.81 -22.10 27.28
N ARG A 29 -15.13 -23.29 26.75
CA ARG A 29 -14.95 -23.62 25.33
C ARG A 29 -15.94 -22.86 24.45
N ALA A 30 -17.17 -22.69 24.90
CA ALA A 30 -18.16 -21.87 24.20
C ALA A 30 -17.73 -20.39 24.13
N LEU A 31 -17.20 -19.84 25.23
CA LEU A 31 -16.66 -18.48 25.26
C LEU A 31 -15.42 -18.33 24.36
N SER A 32 -14.51 -19.31 24.35
CA SER A 32 -13.34 -19.31 23.44
C SER A 32 -13.78 -19.27 21.97
N LEU A 33 -14.71 -20.14 21.57
CA LEU A 33 -15.22 -20.16 20.19
C LEU A 33 -15.91 -18.84 19.82
N ARG A 34 -16.63 -18.21 20.75
CA ARG A 34 -17.23 -16.90 20.53
C ARG A 34 -16.17 -15.81 20.37
N ALA A 35 -15.11 -15.84 21.16
CA ALA A 35 -13.98 -14.92 21.03
C ALA A 35 -13.25 -15.09 19.68
N ASP A 36 -13.00 -16.33 19.26
CA ASP A 36 -12.37 -16.64 17.97
C ASP A 36 -13.23 -16.19 16.78
N TYR A 37 -14.55 -16.38 16.89
CA TYR A 37 -15.51 -15.89 15.90
C TYR A 37 -15.48 -14.36 15.80
N LEU A 38 -15.54 -13.65 16.94
CA LEU A 38 -15.49 -12.19 16.96
C LEU A 38 -14.16 -11.67 16.41
N ARG A 39 -13.04 -12.34 16.70
CA ARG A 39 -11.74 -12.00 16.14
C ARG A 39 -11.75 -12.11 14.61
N THR A 40 -12.28 -13.22 14.10
CA THR A 40 -12.40 -13.44 12.64
C THR A 40 -13.28 -12.38 11.99
N GLU A 41 -14.41 -12.03 12.62
CA GLU A 41 -15.32 -11.00 12.13
C GLU A 41 -14.65 -9.61 12.10
N VAL A 42 -13.90 -9.26 13.14
CA VAL A 42 -13.11 -8.01 13.19
C VAL A 42 -12.00 -8.01 12.13
N ASP A 43 -11.30 -9.12 11.94
CA ASP A 43 -10.24 -9.23 10.92
C ASP A 43 -10.83 -9.06 9.50
N MET A 44 -11.99 -9.65 9.22
CA MET A 44 -12.69 -9.47 7.94
C MET A 44 -13.14 -8.03 7.72
N LEU A 45 -13.80 -7.42 8.72
CA LEU A 45 -14.23 -6.02 8.65
C LEU A 45 -13.05 -5.06 8.49
N GLY A 46 -11.92 -5.36 9.13
CA GLY A 46 -10.68 -4.62 8.97
C GLY A 46 -10.15 -4.69 7.53
N GLY A 47 -10.21 -5.87 6.90
CA GLY A 47 -9.88 -6.06 5.49
C GLY A 47 -10.76 -5.23 4.56
N GLU A 48 -12.09 -5.34 4.72
CA GLU A 48 -13.06 -4.59 3.91
C GLU A 48 -12.88 -3.07 4.03
N MET A 49 -12.64 -2.57 5.24
CA MET A 49 -12.37 -1.15 5.48
C MET A 49 -11.10 -0.68 4.75
N GLN A 50 -10.04 -1.50 4.76
CA GLN A 50 -8.78 -1.16 4.08
C GLN A 50 -8.95 -1.12 2.55
N GLU A 51 -9.70 -2.06 1.99
CA GLU A 51 -10.05 -2.07 0.56
C GLU A 51 -10.88 -0.83 0.19
N MET A 52 -11.92 -0.52 0.98
CA MET A 52 -12.76 0.64 0.76
C MET A 52 -11.98 1.95 0.82
N HIS A 53 -11.06 2.09 1.79
CA HIS A 53 -10.17 3.25 1.86
C HIS A 53 -9.25 3.35 0.65
N GLY A 54 -8.74 2.22 0.15
CA GLY A 54 -7.97 2.17 -1.09
C GLY A 54 -8.77 2.68 -2.29
N GLU A 55 -10.00 2.18 -2.47
CA GLU A 55 -10.88 2.60 -3.57
C GLU A 55 -11.23 4.09 -3.50
N ILE A 56 -11.58 4.59 -2.32
CA ILE A 56 -11.93 6.01 -2.13
C ILE A 56 -10.76 6.90 -2.54
N ARG A 57 -9.54 6.57 -2.09
CA ARG A 57 -8.34 7.36 -2.40
C ARG A 57 -7.98 7.33 -3.88
N GLU A 58 -8.07 6.17 -4.52
CA GLU A 58 -7.78 6.07 -5.96
C GLU A 58 -8.81 6.87 -6.77
N ARG A 59 -10.09 6.84 -6.39
CA ARG A 59 -11.14 7.65 -7.04
C ARG A 59 -10.93 9.15 -6.82
N ASP A 60 -10.67 9.59 -5.60
CA ASP A 60 -10.38 11.00 -5.30
C ASP A 60 -9.17 11.50 -6.09
N LEU A 61 -8.09 10.72 -6.15
CA LEU A 61 -6.93 11.05 -6.96
C LEU A 61 -7.26 11.12 -8.45
N ALA A 62 -8.06 10.18 -8.97
CA ALA A 62 -8.47 10.16 -10.37
C ALA A 62 -9.32 11.39 -10.74
N ASP A 63 -10.25 11.78 -9.87
CA ASP A 63 -11.10 12.96 -10.06
C ASP A 63 -10.27 14.24 -10.06
N ARG A 64 -9.33 14.38 -9.12
CA ARG A 64 -8.39 15.52 -9.10
C ARG A 64 -7.47 15.52 -10.32
N ALA A 65 -6.99 14.36 -10.75
CA ALA A 65 -6.16 14.24 -11.96
C ALA A 65 -6.95 14.64 -13.22
N LEU A 66 -8.24 14.31 -13.28
CA LEU A 66 -9.13 14.75 -14.35
C LEU A 66 -9.27 16.27 -14.35
N GLU A 67 -9.46 16.90 -13.19
CA GLU A 67 -9.50 18.35 -13.07
C GLU A 67 -8.16 19.01 -13.48
N LYS A 68 -7.03 18.48 -13.01
CA LYS A 68 -5.69 18.94 -13.44
C LYS A 68 -5.47 18.78 -14.93
N SER A 69 -6.04 17.74 -15.55
CA SER A 69 -5.86 17.48 -16.98
C SER A 69 -6.38 18.62 -17.87
N LYS A 70 -7.30 19.45 -17.38
CA LYS A 70 -7.83 20.63 -18.09
C LYS A 70 -6.76 21.72 -18.27
N LYS A 71 -5.71 21.74 -17.43
CA LYS A 71 -4.57 22.65 -17.58
C LYS A 71 -3.74 22.30 -18.82
N SER A 72 -3.04 23.29 -19.35
CA SER A 72 -2.03 23.07 -20.40
C SER A 72 -0.81 22.36 -19.82
N VAL A 73 -0.02 21.69 -20.67
CA VAL A 73 1.24 21.06 -20.26
C VAL A 73 2.18 22.09 -19.62
N ALA A 74 2.28 23.28 -20.21
CA ALA A 74 3.09 24.37 -19.65
C ALA A 74 2.57 24.80 -18.26
N GLY A 75 1.25 24.88 -18.07
CA GLY A 75 0.66 25.21 -16.77
C GLY A 75 0.92 24.15 -15.70
N LEU A 76 0.88 22.87 -16.07
CA LEU A 76 1.24 21.77 -15.15
C LEU A 76 2.73 21.80 -14.79
N LEU A 77 3.62 22.07 -15.75
CA LEU A 77 5.05 22.19 -15.50
C LEU A 77 5.39 23.41 -14.64
N GLU A 78 4.73 24.54 -14.86
CA GLU A 78 4.87 25.74 -14.02
C GLU A 78 4.44 25.44 -12.58
N GLU A 79 3.30 24.77 -12.41
CA GLU A 79 2.80 24.38 -11.10
C GLU A 79 3.76 23.43 -10.38
N LEU A 80 4.22 22.36 -11.04
CA LEU A 80 5.11 21.38 -10.43
C LEU A 80 6.48 21.96 -10.10
N ALA A 81 7.13 22.60 -11.07
CA ALA A 81 8.52 23.01 -10.91
C ALA A 81 8.70 24.39 -10.28
N VAL A 82 7.81 25.34 -10.53
CA VAL A 82 7.95 26.72 -10.08
C VAL A 82 7.15 26.96 -8.81
N ALA A 83 5.86 26.63 -8.82
CA ALA A 83 5.02 26.87 -7.64
C ALA A 83 5.32 25.91 -6.48
N ARG A 84 5.68 24.66 -6.80
CA ARG A 84 6.00 23.62 -5.79
C ARG A 84 7.46 23.23 -5.71
N GLY A 85 8.32 23.76 -6.57
CA GLY A 85 9.77 23.52 -6.48
C GLY A 85 10.24 22.10 -6.86
N MET A 86 9.41 21.28 -7.50
CA MET A 86 9.77 19.92 -7.90
C MET A 86 10.90 19.93 -8.96
N GLY A 87 11.86 19.02 -8.80
CA GLY A 87 12.99 18.83 -9.69
C GLY A 87 12.58 18.46 -11.11
N TRP A 88 13.21 19.09 -12.11
CA TRP A 88 12.96 18.76 -13.52
C TRP A 88 13.35 17.32 -13.89
N SER A 89 14.34 16.76 -13.19
CA SER A 89 14.73 15.35 -13.28
C SER A 89 13.58 14.44 -12.84
N ASP A 90 13.00 14.74 -11.69
CA ASP A 90 11.98 13.93 -11.04
C ASP A 90 10.64 14.02 -11.79
N ILE A 91 10.30 15.21 -12.29
CA ILE A 91 9.16 15.38 -13.22
C ILE A 91 9.36 14.52 -14.48
N ALA A 92 10.57 14.48 -15.03
CA ALA A 92 10.85 13.68 -16.21
C ALA A 92 10.77 12.17 -15.92
N GLU A 93 11.29 11.76 -14.76
CA GLU A 93 11.23 10.39 -14.23
C GLU A 93 9.78 9.92 -14.05
N VAL A 94 8.95 10.70 -13.34
CA VAL A 94 7.51 10.46 -13.15
C VAL A 94 6.77 10.26 -14.46
N VAL A 95 7.06 11.12 -15.44
CA VAL A 95 6.38 11.04 -16.72
C VAL A 95 6.94 9.91 -17.60
N GLY A 96 8.14 9.41 -17.28
CA GLY A 96 8.86 8.39 -18.05
C GLY A 96 9.43 8.93 -19.36
N VAL A 97 9.98 10.15 -19.34
CA VAL A 97 10.60 10.82 -20.49
C VAL A 97 11.95 11.40 -20.13
N SER A 98 12.70 11.88 -21.12
CA SER A 98 13.96 12.58 -20.85
C SER A 98 13.72 14.02 -20.37
N VAL A 99 14.66 14.55 -19.58
CA VAL A 99 14.67 15.99 -19.18
C VAL A 99 14.65 16.91 -20.41
N SER A 100 15.28 16.50 -21.51
CA SER A 100 15.25 17.23 -22.79
C SER A 100 13.83 17.33 -23.38
N ALA A 101 13.01 16.29 -23.23
CA ALA A 101 11.61 16.33 -23.64
C ALA A 101 10.81 17.35 -22.81
N VAL A 102 10.98 17.34 -21.48
CA VAL A 102 10.35 18.30 -20.58
C VAL A 102 10.77 19.75 -20.91
N ARG A 103 12.06 19.96 -21.17
CA ARG A 103 12.58 21.27 -21.64
C ARG A 103 11.95 21.72 -22.95
N LYS A 104 11.67 20.80 -23.87
CA LYS A 104 10.99 21.11 -25.15
C LYS A 104 9.54 21.53 -24.88
N TRP A 105 8.83 20.86 -23.98
CA TRP A 105 7.45 21.21 -23.61
C TRP A 105 7.35 22.59 -22.97
N ARG A 106 8.31 22.96 -22.11
CA ARG A 106 8.40 24.32 -21.55
C ARG A 106 8.50 25.42 -22.62
N LYS A 107 9.14 25.13 -23.75
CA LYS A 107 9.28 26.06 -24.89
C LYS A 107 8.09 26.01 -25.86
N GLY A 108 6.96 25.43 -25.47
CA GLY A 108 5.76 25.30 -26.30
C GLY A 108 5.71 24.03 -27.16
N GLY A 109 6.60 23.07 -26.91
CA GLY A 109 6.52 21.76 -27.54
C GLY A 109 5.29 20.95 -27.11
N VAL A 110 4.81 20.06 -27.98
CA VAL A 110 3.65 19.22 -27.70
C VAL A 110 4.07 17.98 -26.90
N ALA A 111 3.34 17.68 -25.82
CA ALA A 111 3.45 16.41 -25.10
C ALA A 111 2.39 15.41 -25.57
N SER A 112 2.67 14.12 -25.42
CA SER A 112 1.67 13.10 -25.69
C SER A 112 0.49 13.19 -24.69
N PRO A 113 -0.71 12.71 -25.06
CA PRO A 113 -1.83 12.63 -24.12
C PRO A 113 -1.49 11.84 -22.84
N GLN A 114 -0.71 10.77 -22.97
CA GLN A 114 -0.29 9.95 -21.84
C GLN A 114 0.67 10.72 -20.91
N SER A 115 1.62 11.47 -21.47
CA SER A 115 2.50 12.34 -20.69
C SER A 115 1.72 13.45 -19.97
N ARG A 116 0.73 14.04 -20.64
CA ARG A 116 -0.17 15.04 -20.03
C ARG A 116 -0.96 14.45 -18.87
N SER A 117 -1.48 13.22 -19.03
CA SER A 117 -2.19 12.51 -17.96
C SER A 117 -1.28 12.23 -16.76
N LYS A 118 -0.03 11.79 -16.97
CA LYS A 118 0.94 11.60 -15.89
C LYS A 118 1.28 12.89 -15.14
N LEU A 119 1.52 13.99 -15.86
CA LEU A 119 1.73 15.32 -15.26
C LEU A 119 0.53 15.76 -14.41
N ALA A 120 -0.68 15.54 -14.91
CA ALA A 120 -1.90 15.85 -14.17
C ALA A 120 -2.05 14.97 -12.92
N ARG A 121 -1.73 13.68 -13.02
CA ARG A 121 -1.81 12.73 -11.90
C ARG A 121 -0.82 13.05 -10.78
N ILE A 122 0.43 13.41 -11.09
CA ILE A 122 1.38 13.81 -10.04
C ILE A 122 1.00 15.16 -9.42
N ALA A 123 0.54 16.13 -10.21
CA ALA A 123 0.06 17.40 -9.66
C ALA A 123 -1.16 17.21 -8.74
N ALA A 124 -2.06 16.29 -9.09
CA ALA A 124 -3.20 15.92 -8.26
C ALA A 124 -2.78 15.21 -6.97
N LEU A 125 -1.77 14.34 -7.03
CA LEU A 125 -1.24 13.71 -5.82
C LEU A 125 -0.66 14.74 -4.86
N LEU A 126 0.08 15.74 -5.36
CA LEU A 126 0.60 16.81 -4.50
C LEU A 126 -0.53 17.58 -3.80
N ASP A 127 -1.67 17.82 -4.47
CA ASP A 127 -2.86 18.41 -3.82
C ASP A 127 -3.40 17.50 -2.68
N VAL A 128 -3.44 16.18 -2.90
CA VAL A 128 -3.91 15.21 -1.89
C VAL A 128 -2.98 15.21 -0.67
N LEU A 129 -1.67 15.24 -0.89
CA LEU A 129 -0.67 15.28 0.18
C LEU A 129 -0.72 16.59 0.98
N GLU A 130 -1.05 17.70 0.32
CA GLU A 130 -1.17 19.03 0.92
C GLU A 130 -2.44 19.17 1.77
N GLU A 131 -3.55 18.54 1.39
CA GLU A 131 -4.90 18.79 1.92
C GLU A 131 -5.02 18.68 3.44
N LYS A 132 -4.34 17.71 4.06
CA LYS A 132 -4.39 17.51 5.52
C LYS A 132 -3.36 18.32 6.29
N GLY A 133 -2.44 18.99 5.60
CA GLY A 133 -1.39 19.81 6.22
C GLY A 133 -0.36 19.02 7.04
N LEU A 134 -0.28 17.70 6.88
CA LEU A 134 0.71 16.86 7.56
C LEU A 134 2.08 16.90 6.87
N VAL A 135 2.09 17.24 5.57
CA VAL A 135 3.29 17.46 4.77
C VAL A 135 3.26 18.91 4.28
N GLU A 136 4.11 19.76 4.84
CA GLU A 136 4.14 21.20 4.53
C GLU A 136 4.61 21.48 3.10
N ASP A 137 5.62 20.74 2.62
CA ASP A 137 6.12 20.80 1.25
C ASP A 137 6.06 19.40 0.61
N PRO A 138 4.94 19.04 -0.04
CA PRO A 138 4.78 17.73 -0.65
C PRO A 138 5.79 17.41 -1.74
N ALA A 139 6.23 18.40 -2.53
CA ALA A 139 7.16 18.14 -3.62
C ALA A 139 8.55 17.82 -3.07
N ALA A 140 9.07 18.64 -2.15
CA ALA A 140 10.35 18.37 -1.51
C ALA A 140 10.33 17.08 -0.69
N TRP A 141 9.23 16.80 0.01
CA TRP A 141 9.07 15.56 0.77
C TRP A 141 9.10 14.33 -0.13
N MET A 142 8.49 14.40 -1.32
CA MET A 142 8.52 13.30 -2.30
C MET A 142 9.93 12.99 -2.79
N GLU A 143 10.80 14.00 -2.91
CA GLU A 143 12.17 13.87 -3.39
C GLU A 143 13.18 13.51 -2.29
N MET A 144 12.79 13.61 -1.02
CA MET A 144 13.67 13.39 0.12
C MET A 144 14.02 11.91 0.30
N ASP A 145 15.32 11.62 0.46
CA ASP A 145 15.80 10.28 0.79
C ASP A 145 15.56 9.95 2.28
N PHE A 146 14.77 8.91 2.54
CA PHE A 146 14.60 8.38 3.88
C PHE A 146 15.69 7.35 4.18
N SER A 147 16.58 7.69 5.10
CA SER A 147 17.59 6.76 5.62
C SER A 147 16.95 5.86 6.68
N LEU A 148 16.73 4.58 6.34
CA LEU A 148 16.06 3.62 7.23
C LEU A 148 17.06 2.81 8.05
N GLU A 149 17.88 2.05 7.35
CA GLU A 149 18.96 1.25 7.89
C GLU A 149 20.25 1.57 7.13
N PRO A 150 21.44 1.30 7.69
CA PRO A 150 22.70 1.56 7.00
C PRO A 150 22.74 0.92 5.61
N GLY A 151 22.76 1.76 4.57
CA GLY A 151 22.79 1.31 3.18
C GLY A 151 21.45 1.16 2.47
N TYR A 152 20.34 1.58 3.08
CA TYR A 152 19.04 1.61 2.43
C TYR A 152 18.44 3.01 2.47
N PHE A 153 18.15 3.53 1.28
CA PHE A 153 17.51 4.82 1.05
C PHE A 153 16.32 4.58 0.13
N ILE A 154 15.22 5.26 0.42
CA ILE A 154 14.07 5.30 -0.47
C ILE A 154 13.47 6.70 -0.45
N ARG A 155 13.03 7.17 -1.62
CA ARG A 155 12.24 8.38 -1.75
C ARG A 155 10.76 8.01 -1.77
N PRO A 156 9.85 8.80 -1.17
CA PRO A 156 8.42 8.59 -1.37
C PRO A 156 8.01 8.62 -2.85
N LEU A 157 8.75 9.34 -3.70
CA LEU A 157 8.61 9.29 -5.16
C LEU A 157 8.78 7.88 -5.73
N ASP A 158 9.67 7.06 -5.19
CA ASP A 158 9.90 5.70 -5.68
C ASP A 158 8.66 4.82 -5.45
N LEU A 159 7.95 5.01 -4.33
CA LEU A 159 6.66 4.34 -4.08
C LEU A 159 5.61 4.74 -5.12
N TYR A 160 5.57 6.02 -5.50
CA TYR A 160 4.68 6.49 -6.55
C TYR A 160 5.01 5.88 -7.91
N LEU A 161 6.29 5.84 -8.27
CA LEU A 161 6.77 5.28 -9.55
C LEU A 161 6.45 3.78 -9.67
N GLU A 162 6.47 3.06 -8.56
CA GLU A 162 6.10 1.64 -8.48
C GLU A 162 4.58 1.39 -8.43
N GLY A 163 3.78 2.46 -8.33
CA GLY A 163 2.32 2.37 -8.29
C GLY A 163 1.74 2.15 -6.88
N HIS A 164 2.54 2.25 -5.83
CA HIS A 164 2.13 2.12 -4.42
C HIS A 164 1.55 3.43 -3.86
N VAL A 165 0.58 4.01 -4.58
CA VAL A 165 0.04 5.35 -4.29
C VAL A 165 -0.81 5.34 -3.01
N THR A 166 -1.57 4.28 -2.77
CA THR A 166 -2.37 4.17 -1.54
C THR A 166 -1.46 4.13 -0.30
N GLU A 167 -0.39 3.34 -0.35
CA GLU A 167 0.60 3.23 0.73
C GLU A 167 1.34 4.55 0.95
N LEU A 168 1.65 5.26 -0.13
CA LEU A 168 2.24 6.59 -0.06
C LEU A 168 1.34 7.60 0.67
N ILE A 169 0.03 7.58 0.39
CA ILE A 169 -0.94 8.44 1.07
C ILE A 169 -1.08 8.03 2.55
N GLU A 170 -1.07 6.73 2.87
CA GLU A 170 -1.09 6.24 4.27
C GLU A 170 0.16 6.69 5.05
N LEU A 171 1.31 6.69 4.38
CA LEU A 171 2.57 7.17 4.93
C LEU A 171 2.49 8.67 5.25
N ALA A 172 2.00 9.47 4.30
CA ALA A 172 1.82 10.91 4.48
C ALA A 172 0.78 11.23 5.59
N ASP A 173 -0.26 10.40 5.69
CA ASP A 173 -1.28 10.46 6.76
C ASP A 173 -0.75 10.02 8.13
N GLN A 174 0.51 9.56 8.23
CA GLN A 174 1.12 8.98 9.43
C GLN A 174 0.35 7.76 9.99
N ARG A 175 -0.46 7.10 9.16
CA ARG A 175 -1.19 5.89 9.52
C ARG A 175 -0.31 4.65 9.47
N GLN A 176 0.74 4.70 8.67
CA GLN A 176 1.77 3.67 8.60
C GLN A 176 3.16 4.30 8.66
N THR A 177 4.08 3.60 9.30
CA THR A 177 5.50 3.93 9.21
C THR A 177 6.06 3.46 7.86
N ILE A 178 7.12 4.11 7.38
CA ILE A 178 7.81 3.70 6.15
C ILE A 178 8.23 2.22 6.17
N THR A 179 8.68 1.72 7.33
CA THR A 179 9.03 0.32 7.53
C THR A 179 7.85 -0.62 7.28
N GLN A 180 6.66 -0.30 7.82
CA GLN A 180 5.45 -1.09 7.60
C GLN A 180 4.98 -1.04 6.14
N VAL A 181 5.10 0.11 5.50
CA VAL A 181 4.82 0.27 4.06
C VAL A 181 5.73 -0.66 3.26
N LEU A 182 7.04 -0.61 3.49
CA LEU A 182 8.00 -1.44 2.77
C LEU A 182 7.84 -2.94 3.04
N ASP A 183 7.50 -3.33 4.26
CA ASP A 183 7.21 -4.73 4.59
C ASP A 183 6.03 -5.28 3.77
N ARG A 184 5.09 -4.39 3.41
CA ARG A 184 3.94 -4.72 2.57
C ARG A 184 4.27 -4.71 1.08
N VAL A 185 4.91 -3.66 0.57
CA VAL A 185 5.11 -3.46 -0.88
C VAL A 185 6.38 -4.09 -1.42
N ARG A 186 7.40 -4.24 -0.57
CA ARG A 186 8.70 -4.83 -0.92
C ARG A 186 9.16 -5.80 0.17
N PRO A 187 8.53 -6.97 0.36
CA PRO A 187 8.77 -7.85 1.53
C PRO A 187 10.24 -8.22 1.82
N ASN A 188 11.11 -8.19 0.80
CA ASN A 188 12.54 -8.51 0.92
C ASN A 188 13.47 -7.28 0.90
N TRP A 189 12.95 -6.06 1.10
CA TRP A 189 13.71 -4.81 0.98
C TRP A 189 14.93 -4.73 1.92
N ARG A 190 14.88 -5.40 3.08
CA ARG A 190 16.02 -5.48 4.02
C ARG A 190 17.17 -6.34 3.49
N GLN A 191 16.89 -7.25 2.55
CA GLN A 191 17.88 -8.12 1.93
C GLN A 191 18.52 -7.46 0.71
N SER A 192 17.85 -6.50 0.08
CA SER A 192 18.38 -5.71 -1.04
C SER A 192 19.28 -4.56 -0.58
N ARG A 193 20.13 -4.80 0.42
CA ARG A 193 21.13 -3.80 0.85
C ARG A 193 22.10 -3.55 -0.30
N SER A 194 22.49 -2.29 -0.47
CA SER A 194 23.57 -1.95 -1.40
C SER A 194 24.86 -2.67 -1.01
N ASP A 195 25.49 -3.30 -2.01
CA ASP A 195 26.84 -3.87 -1.94
C ASP A 195 27.91 -2.85 -1.53
N PHE A 196 27.57 -1.56 -1.51
CA PHE A 196 28.48 -0.47 -1.19
C PHE A 196 28.12 0.20 0.14
N GLU A 197 29.14 0.59 0.90
CA GLU A 197 29.02 1.43 2.09
C GLU A 197 29.82 2.72 1.96
N VAL A 198 29.33 3.77 2.62
CA VAL A 198 30.07 5.02 2.80
C VAL A 198 30.91 4.89 4.07
N TYR A 199 32.22 5.05 3.95
CA TYR A 199 33.15 5.10 5.07
C TYR A 199 33.88 6.45 5.07
N VAL A 200 34.47 6.81 6.21
CA VAL A 200 35.35 7.97 6.32
C VAL A 200 36.78 7.47 6.15
N ASP A 201 37.48 7.98 5.15
CA ASP A 201 38.86 7.58 4.88
C ASP A 201 39.85 8.21 5.87
N ALA A 202 41.13 7.86 5.75
CA ALA A 202 42.19 8.37 6.63
C ALA A 202 42.38 9.91 6.51
N THR A 203 41.82 10.54 5.48
CA THR A 203 41.84 11.99 5.28
C THR A 203 40.60 12.69 5.83
N GLY A 204 39.61 11.95 6.35
CA GLY A 204 38.37 12.49 6.89
C GLY A 204 37.29 12.73 5.82
N GLU A 205 37.51 12.31 4.58
CA GLU A 205 36.55 12.45 3.50
C GLU A 205 35.63 11.23 3.40
N ARG A 206 34.39 11.47 2.92
CA ARG A 206 33.42 10.40 2.69
C ARG A 206 33.74 9.67 1.39
N ALA A 207 34.15 8.42 1.51
CA ALA A 207 34.44 7.54 0.39
C ALA A 207 33.44 6.37 0.33
N ILE A 208 33.28 5.77 -0.84
CA ILE A 208 32.41 4.60 -1.05
C ILE A 208 33.30 3.37 -1.26
N ARG A 209 33.05 2.28 -0.54
CA ARG A 209 33.70 0.98 -0.76
C ARG A 209 32.69 -0.14 -0.84
N ARG A 210 33.07 -1.28 -1.42
CA ARG A 210 32.24 -2.48 -1.39
C ARG A 210 32.27 -3.07 0.02
N ARG A 211 31.14 -3.57 0.50
CA ARG A 211 30.92 -4.01 1.89
C ARG A 211 31.62 -5.33 2.27
N ASN A 212 32.37 -5.95 1.35
CA ASN A 212 33.04 -7.24 1.51
C ASN A 212 34.52 -7.25 1.03
N ASP A 213 35.17 -6.09 0.95
CA ASP A 213 36.63 -5.97 0.75
C ASP A 213 37.33 -5.48 2.03
#